data_AF-A0A521MHA0-F1
#
_entry.id   AF-A0A521MHA0-F1
#
_cell.length_a   1.000
_cell.length_b   1.000
_cell.length_c   1.000
_cell.angle_alpha   90.00
_cell.angle_beta   90.00
_cell.angle_gamma   90.00
#
_symmetry.space_group_name_H-M   'P 1'
#
loop_
_entity.id
_entity.type
_entity.pdbx_description
1 polymer ?
#
loop_
_entity_poly.entity_id
_entity_poly.type
_entity_poly.pdbx_seq_one_letter_code
_entity_poly.pdbx_strand_id
1 'polypeptide(L)'
;ARAAVVLAPMETVMRAVAFILALALAPAVAVGQPTPATPAAKAAPAIPAVPAPPAAPPAALGREPELSRAQNTAIAKSIAALKTPEERRLASGWSNAKKVAEVICRPAALPALKKQVPNADRVFLGTDDPKTLTLVSTRSLTGAGQVRSGSAWRDFTFTCALMPSSGKVAGFTAVLKPAT
;
A
#
# COMPACT_ATOMS: atom_id res chain seq x y z
N ALA A 1 -11.45 3.23 45.53
CA ALA A 1 -12.22 3.21 44.26
C ALA A 1 -11.58 2.18 43.33
N ARG A 2 -12.33 1.15 42.91
CA ARG A 2 -11.83 0.00 42.14
C ARG A 2 -11.63 0.40 40.68
N ALA A 3 -10.43 0.20 40.16
CA ALA A 3 -10.13 0.29 38.74
C ALA A 3 -10.69 -0.95 38.02
N ALA A 4 -11.64 -0.75 37.11
CA ALA A 4 -12.11 -1.79 36.22
C ALA A 4 -11.05 -1.98 35.11
N VAL A 5 -10.27 -3.05 35.21
CA VAL A 5 -9.49 -3.59 34.10
C VAL A 5 -10.48 -4.12 33.08
N VAL A 6 -10.62 -3.44 31.94
CA VAL A 6 -11.38 -3.93 30.79
C VAL A 6 -10.53 -5.03 30.16
N LEU A 7 -10.85 -6.29 30.47
CA LEU A 7 -10.35 -7.46 29.75
C LEU A 7 -10.71 -7.31 28.27
N ALA A 8 -9.71 -7.25 27.40
CA ALA A 8 -9.91 -7.45 25.97
C ALA A 8 -10.28 -8.92 25.70
N PRO A 9 -11.21 -9.21 24.77
CA PRO A 9 -11.63 -10.58 24.46
C PRO A 9 -10.51 -11.36 23.75
N MET A 10 -10.28 -12.59 24.23
CA MET A 10 -9.21 -13.52 23.82
C MET A 10 -9.20 -13.92 22.33
N GLU A 11 -10.19 -13.50 21.52
CA GLU A 11 -10.23 -13.79 20.07
C GLU A 11 -9.14 -13.08 19.25
N THR A 12 -8.56 -11.98 19.75
CA THR A 12 -7.51 -11.24 19.02
C THR A 12 -6.17 -11.97 19.01
N VAL A 13 -5.93 -12.86 19.98
CA VAL A 13 -4.64 -13.58 20.13
C VAL A 13 -4.56 -14.79 19.20
N MET A 14 -5.69 -15.43 18.85
CA MET A 14 -5.67 -16.70 18.12
C MET A 14 -5.36 -16.55 16.62
N ARG A 15 -5.67 -15.40 16.00
CA ARG A 15 -5.31 -15.13 14.59
C ARG A 15 -3.82 -14.86 14.36
N ALA A 16 -3.08 -14.48 15.41
CA ALA A 16 -1.64 -14.22 15.29
C ALA A 16 -0.78 -15.51 15.38
N VAL A 17 -1.26 -16.55 16.08
CA VAL A 17 -0.46 -17.75 16.38
C VAL A 17 -0.51 -18.81 15.26
N ALA A 18 -1.56 -18.83 14.44
CA ALA A 18 -1.67 -19.79 13.33
C ALA A 18 -0.68 -19.55 12.16
N PHE A 19 -0.01 -18.39 12.12
CA PHE A 19 0.86 -18.01 10.99
C PHE A 19 2.31 -18.50 11.10
N ILE A 20 2.72 -19.10 12.22
CA ILE A 20 4.14 -19.45 12.46
C ILE A 20 4.48 -20.91 12.07
N LEU A 21 3.50 -21.81 11.90
CA LEU A 21 3.79 -23.25 11.78
C LEU A 21 3.69 -23.87 10.36
N ALA A 22 3.61 -23.09 9.29
CA ALA A 22 3.33 -23.64 7.94
C ALA A 22 4.39 -23.36 6.85
N LEU A 23 5.61 -22.94 7.20
CA LEU A 23 6.63 -22.51 6.21
C LEU A 23 7.91 -23.35 6.18
N ALA A 24 7.82 -24.64 6.54
CA ALA A 24 8.89 -25.60 6.31
C ALA A 24 8.33 -26.74 5.46
N LEU A 25 8.58 -26.71 4.14
CA LEU A 25 8.78 -27.84 3.22
C LEU A 25 8.46 -27.41 1.78
N ALA A 26 9.49 -27.00 1.04
CA ALA A 26 9.49 -27.14 -0.43
C ALA A 26 10.93 -27.45 -0.89
N PRO A 27 11.13 -28.47 -1.76
CA PRO A 27 12.44 -28.98 -2.11
C PRO A 27 13.10 -28.18 -3.23
N ALA A 28 14.43 -28.23 -3.23
CA ALA A 28 15.29 -27.78 -4.31
C ALA A 28 14.99 -28.55 -5.60
N VAL A 29 14.63 -27.81 -6.67
CA VAL A 29 14.60 -28.35 -8.03
C VAL A 29 15.65 -27.61 -8.84
N ALA A 30 16.71 -28.36 -9.14
CA ALA A 30 17.73 -28.03 -10.11
C ALA A 30 17.20 -28.26 -11.53
N VAL A 31 17.27 -27.23 -12.38
CA VAL A 31 17.22 -27.31 -13.85
C VAL A 31 18.15 -26.19 -14.32
N GLY A 32 19.37 -26.46 -14.78
CA GLY A 32 19.64 -27.03 -16.09
C GLY A 32 19.84 -25.89 -17.10
N GLN A 33 21.06 -25.33 -17.15
CA GLN A 33 21.49 -24.38 -18.18
C GLN A 33 21.42 -25.04 -19.57
N PRO A 34 20.78 -24.43 -20.58
CA PRO A 34 21.05 -24.80 -21.96
C PRO A 34 22.26 -24.00 -22.48
N THR A 35 23.21 -24.74 -23.04
CA THR A 35 24.32 -24.29 -23.87
C THR A 35 23.81 -23.49 -25.08
N PRO A 36 24.53 -22.44 -25.52
CA PRO A 36 24.24 -21.78 -26.80
C PRO A 36 24.79 -22.63 -27.96
N ALA A 37 23.89 -23.24 -28.72
CA ALA A 37 24.20 -23.77 -30.05
C ALA A 37 24.08 -22.63 -31.06
N THR A 38 25.22 -22.26 -31.65
CA THR A 38 25.34 -21.43 -32.84
C THR A 38 24.60 -22.08 -34.03
N PRO A 39 23.75 -21.34 -34.76
CA PRO A 39 23.51 -21.62 -36.16
C PRO A 39 24.30 -20.64 -37.02
N ALA A 40 25.09 -21.20 -37.92
CA ALA A 40 25.77 -20.50 -38.98
C ALA A 40 24.78 -19.72 -39.87
N ALA A 41 25.18 -18.50 -40.19
CA ALA A 41 24.50 -17.57 -41.06
C ALA A 41 24.24 -18.16 -42.45
N LYS A 42 23.03 -17.92 -42.97
CA LYS A 42 22.76 -17.85 -44.40
C LYS A 42 22.37 -16.41 -44.73
N ALA A 43 23.19 -15.78 -45.54
CA ALA A 43 23.10 -14.38 -45.93
C ALA A 43 21.74 -14.05 -46.60
N ALA A 44 21.12 -12.97 -46.13
CA ALA A 44 19.99 -12.30 -46.76
C ALA A 44 20.31 -10.80 -46.87
N PRO A 45 19.84 -10.11 -47.92
CA PRO A 45 20.45 -8.88 -48.44
C PRO A 45 20.21 -7.64 -47.57
N ALA A 46 21.15 -6.70 -47.68
CA ALA A 46 21.22 -5.43 -46.96
C ALA A 46 19.94 -4.59 -47.10
N ILE A 47 19.26 -4.37 -45.97
CA ILE A 47 18.25 -3.33 -45.82
C ILE A 47 19.00 -2.04 -45.44
N PRO A 48 18.79 -0.90 -46.13
CA PRO A 48 19.43 0.36 -45.76
C PRO A 48 18.97 0.81 -44.37
N ALA A 49 19.95 1.10 -43.51
CA ALA A 49 19.76 1.52 -42.14
C ALA A 49 19.09 2.90 -42.08
N VAL A 50 17.81 2.92 -41.69
CA VAL A 50 17.19 4.13 -41.16
C VAL A 50 17.77 4.35 -39.75
N PRO A 51 18.30 5.53 -39.40
CA PRO A 51 18.71 5.78 -38.02
C PRO A 51 17.48 5.74 -37.13
N ALA A 52 17.43 4.77 -36.22
CA ALA A 52 16.42 4.71 -35.18
C ALA A 52 16.47 5.99 -34.33
N PRO A 53 15.33 6.59 -33.94
CA PRO A 53 15.33 7.66 -32.97
C PRO A 53 15.97 7.16 -31.66
N PRO A 54 16.62 8.04 -30.86
CA PRO A 54 17.24 7.63 -29.61
C PRO A 54 16.17 6.97 -28.74
N ALA A 55 16.41 5.71 -28.41
CA ALA A 55 15.54 4.91 -27.56
C ALA A 55 15.25 5.70 -26.28
N ALA A 56 13.98 6.03 -26.07
CA ALA A 56 13.50 6.48 -24.78
C ALA A 56 13.95 5.44 -23.71
N PRO A 57 14.41 5.88 -22.54
CA PRO A 57 14.85 4.96 -21.51
C PRO A 57 13.71 3.97 -21.17
N PRO A 58 14.03 2.69 -20.92
CA PRO A 58 13.00 1.70 -20.61
C PRO A 58 12.20 2.16 -19.39
N ALA A 59 10.88 2.21 -19.55
CA ALA A 59 9.95 2.49 -18.46
C ALA A 59 10.27 1.56 -17.28
N ALA A 60 10.56 2.16 -16.13
CA ALA A 60 10.91 1.44 -14.92
C ALA A 60 9.82 0.42 -14.58
N LEU A 61 10.16 -0.86 -14.64
CA LEU A 61 9.34 -1.94 -14.10
C LEU A 61 9.13 -1.70 -12.59
N GLY A 62 7.89 -1.38 -12.20
CA GLY A 62 7.33 -1.73 -10.90
C GLY A 62 7.86 -1.06 -9.62
N ARG A 63 8.58 0.06 -9.69
CA ARG A 63 8.94 0.81 -8.46
C ARG A 63 7.78 1.72 -8.06
N GLU A 64 7.38 1.62 -6.79
CA GLU A 64 6.38 2.52 -6.23
C GLU A 64 6.88 3.97 -6.29
N PRO A 65 5.99 4.97 -6.52
CA PRO A 65 6.42 6.35 -6.60
C PRO A 65 7.14 6.81 -5.33
N GLU A 66 8.21 7.57 -5.55
CA GLU A 66 8.94 8.25 -4.48
C GLU A 66 8.05 9.33 -3.83
N LEU A 67 8.27 9.55 -2.54
CA LEU A 67 7.57 10.58 -1.77
C LEU A 67 8.33 11.89 -1.76
N SER A 68 7.60 13.01 -1.70
CA SER A 68 8.23 14.32 -1.51
C SER A 68 8.88 14.45 -0.13
N ARG A 69 9.80 15.40 0.02
CA ARG A 69 10.48 15.68 1.29
C ARG A 69 9.49 15.93 2.44
N ALA A 70 8.47 16.76 2.21
CA ALA A 70 7.50 17.08 3.26
C ALA A 70 6.65 15.87 3.66
N GLN A 71 6.27 15.01 2.70
CA GLN A 71 5.57 13.75 2.98
C GLN A 71 6.44 12.79 3.80
N ASN A 72 7.71 12.62 3.41
CA ASN A 72 8.66 11.81 4.16
C ASN A 72 8.87 12.31 5.59
N THR A 73 8.98 13.63 5.79
CA THR A 73 9.08 14.22 7.13
C THR A 73 7.84 13.95 7.97
N ALA A 74 6.63 14.09 7.41
CA ALA A 74 5.38 13.80 8.11
C ALA A 74 5.30 12.32 8.53
N ILE A 75 5.63 11.41 7.62
CA ILE A 75 5.66 9.97 7.88
C ILE A 75 6.69 9.62 8.96
N ALA A 76 7.93 10.12 8.85
CA ALA A 76 8.97 9.86 9.83
C ALA A 76 8.56 10.34 11.23
N LYS A 77 7.92 11.52 11.32
CA LYS A 77 7.40 12.05 12.60
C LYS A 77 6.32 11.15 13.19
N SER A 78 5.36 10.68 12.38
CA SER A 78 4.32 9.78 12.87
C SER A 78 4.85 8.42 13.28
N ILE A 79 5.80 7.86 12.53
CA ILE A 79 6.46 6.59 12.92
C ILE A 79 7.22 6.80 14.23
N ALA A 80 8.00 7.87 14.39
CA ALA A 80 8.73 8.15 15.62
C ALA A 80 7.82 8.29 16.86
N ALA A 81 6.56 8.70 16.66
CA ALA A 81 5.57 8.82 17.71
C ALA A 81 4.88 7.50 18.11
N LEU A 82 5.14 6.39 17.42
CA LEU A 82 4.61 5.07 17.79
C LEU A 82 5.25 4.57 19.09
N LYS A 83 4.45 3.90 19.92
CA LYS A 83 4.80 3.60 21.31
C LYS A 83 5.95 2.60 21.38
N THR A 84 5.81 1.45 20.71
CA THR A 84 6.82 0.39 20.82
C THR A 84 7.81 0.41 19.65
N PRO A 85 9.06 -0.05 19.87
CA PRO A 85 10.03 -0.16 18.78
C PRO A 85 9.60 -1.16 17.70
N GLU A 86 8.80 -2.18 18.03
CA GLU A 86 8.25 -3.14 17.07
C GLU A 86 7.26 -2.47 16.12
N GLU A 87 6.33 -1.66 16.64
CA GLU A 87 5.41 -0.86 15.82
C GLU A 87 6.18 0.05 14.85
N ARG A 88 7.25 0.68 15.34
CA ARG A 88 8.14 1.53 14.54
C ARG A 88 8.83 0.77 13.42
N ARG A 89 9.36 -0.42 13.71
CA ARG A 89 10.01 -1.30 12.72
C ARG A 89 9.02 -1.74 11.66
N LEU A 90 7.82 -2.19 12.07
CA LEU A 90 6.76 -2.58 11.14
C LEU A 90 6.35 -1.43 10.24
N ALA A 91 6.07 -0.25 10.81
CA ALA A 91 5.66 0.92 10.04
C ALA A 91 6.76 1.45 9.11
N SER A 92 8.03 1.31 9.51
CA SER A 92 9.18 1.66 8.66
C SER A 92 9.32 0.73 7.45
N GLY A 93 8.93 -0.54 7.59
CA GLY A 93 8.95 -1.54 6.51
C GLY A 93 7.75 -1.47 5.55
N TRP A 94 6.73 -0.66 5.85
CA TRP A 94 5.58 -0.50 4.95
C TRP A 94 5.96 0.16 3.61
N SER A 95 5.18 -0.14 2.58
CA SER A 95 5.25 0.56 1.29
C SER A 95 4.92 2.05 1.45
N ASN A 96 5.37 2.88 0.52
CA ASN A 96 5.03 4.29 0.47
C ASN A 96 3.51 4.48 0.39
N ALA A 97 2.78 3.67 -0.39
CA ALA A 97 1.32 3.75 -0.44
C ALA A 97 0.69 3.52 0.94
N LYS A 98 1.14 2.50 1.67
CA LYS A 98 0.63 2.19 3.01
C LYS A 98 1.00 3.27 4.03
N LYS A 99 2.24 3.78 4.02
CA LYS A 99 2.65 4.90 4.89
C LYS A 99 1.79 6.14 4.65
N VAL A 100 1.55 6.49 3.39
CA VAL A 100 0.71 7.65 3.03
C VAL A 100 -0.75 7.43 3.43
N ALA A 101 -1.30 6.24 3.20
CA ALA A 101 -2.66 5.89 3.59
C ALA A 101 -2.86 6.10 5.10
N GLU A 102 -1.98 5.51 5.90
CA GLU A 102 -2.10 5.47 7.35
C GLU A 102 -1.80 6.82 8.01
N VAL A 103 -0.76 7.52 7.54
CA VAL A 103 -0.27 8.74 8.20
C VAL A 103 -0.94 9.99 7.64
N ILE A 104 -1.05 10.10 6.32
CA ILE A 104 -1.46 11.34 5.66
C ILE A 104 -2.96 11.32 5.38
N CYS A 105 -3.48 10.25 4.77
CA CYS A 105 -4.86 10.20 4.29
C CYS A 105 -5.88 9.88 5.39
N ARG A 106 -5.57 8.97 6.30
CA ARG A 106 -6.50 8.51 7.34
C ARG A 106 -7.08 9.63 8.22
N PRO A 107 -6.31 10.64 8.68
CA PRO A 107 -6.87 11.76 9.45
C PRO A 107 -7.96 12.55 8.71
N ALA A 108 -7.88 12.63 7.38
CA ALA A 108 -8.88 13.30 6.55
C ALA A 108 -10.04 12.39 6.12
N ALA A 109 -9.85 11.06 6.16
CA ALA A 109 -10.83 10.10 5.67
C ALA A 109 -12.11 10.04 6.53
N LEU A 110 -11.97 9.93 7.86
CA LEU A 110 -13.12 9.85 8.75
C LEU A 110 -14.07 11.07 8.65
N PRO A 111 -13.60 12.34 8.72
CA PRO A 111 -14.50 13.47 8.58
C PRO A 111 -15.14 13.56 7.18
N ALA A 112 -14.47 13.09 6.12
CA ALA A 112 -15.07 13.01 4.80
C ALA A 112 -16.17 11.94 4.72
N LEU A 113 -15.91 10.74 5.26
CA LEU A 113 -16.85 9.62 5.26
C LEU A 113 -18.08 9.86 6.13
N LYS A 114 -17.96 10.60 7.23
CA LYS A 114 -19.09 10.99 8.09
C LYS A 114 -20.20 11.74 7.34
N LYS A 115 -19.88 12.36 6.19
CA LYS A 115 -20.87 13.03 5.34
C LYS A 115 -21.79 12.05 4.59
N GLN A 116 -21.32 10.83 4.36
CA GLN A 116 -22.06 9.78 3.64
C GLN A 116 -22.57 8.67 4.56
N VAL A 117 -21.81 8.36 5.62
CA VAL A 117 -22.16 7.36 6.64
C VAL A 117 -22.31 8.08 7.97
N PRO A 118 -23.55 8.50 8.32
CA PRO A 118 -23.80 9.07 9.64
C PRO A 118 -23.41 8.06 10.71
N ASN A 119 -22.76 8.53 11.78
CA ASN A 119 -22.19 7.71 12.87
C ASN A 119 -20.93 6.90 12.54
N ALA A 120 -20.24 7.19 11.43
CA ALA A 120 -18.93 6.59 11.17
C ALA A 120 -17.94 6.89 12.31
N ASP A 121 -17.45 5.84 12.99
CA ASP A 121 -16.60 5.95 14.16
C ASP A 121 -15.14 5.51 13.89
N ARG A 122 -14.93 4.62 12.92
CA ARG A 122 -13.60 4.13 12.53
C ARG A 122 -13.49 3.99 11.02
N VAL A 123 -12.26 4.13 10.52
CA VAL A 123 -11.92 3.95 9.10
C VAL A 123 -10.59 3.20 8.99
N PHE A 124 -10.54 2.26 8.05
CA PHE A 124 -9.32 1.63 7.55
C PHE A 124 -9.13 2.00 6.08
N LEU A 125 -7.91 2.42 5.73
CA LEU A 125 -7.50 2.69 4.36
C LEU A 125 -6.54 1.59 3.93
N GLY A 126 -6.95 0.81 2.94
CA GLY A 126 -6.34 -0.47 2.59
C GLY A 126 -7.10 -1.65 3.20
N THR A 127 -6.84 -2.83 2.65
CA THR A 127 -7.29 -4.13 3.18
C THR A 127 -6.09 -4.96 3.62
N ASP A 128 -6.31 -6.23 3.99
CA ASP A 128 -5.23 -7.19 4.22
C ASP A 128 -4.37 -7.44 2.97
N ASP A 129 -4.91 -7.13 1.77
CA ASP A 129 -4.17 -7.23 0.52
C ASP A 129 -3.46 -5.90 0.21
N PRO A 130 -2.12 -5.89 0.12
CA PRO A 130 -1.35 -4.67 -0.08
C PRO A 130 -1.54 -4.06 -1.48
N LYS A 131 -2.11 -4.79 -2.44
CA LYS A 131 -2.36 -4.29 -3.80
C LYS A 131 -3.62 -3.43 -3.88
N THR A 132 -4.41 -3.38 -2.81
CA THR A 132 -5.59 -2.51 -2.72
C THR A 132 -5.26 -1.04 -2.50
N LEU A 133 -3.98 -0.71 -2.30
CA LEU A 133 -3.47 0.66 -2.23
C LEU A 133 -2.53 0.91 -3.41
N THR A 134 -2.74 2.02 -4.11
CA THR A 134 -1.88 2.42 -5.22
C THR A 134 -1.52 3.88 -5.04
N LEU A 135 -0.24 4.13 -4.75
CA LEU A 135 0.31 5.47 -4.84
C LEU A 135 0.50 5.78 -6.31
N VAL A 136 -0.34 6.64 -6.87
CA VAL A 136 -0.29 7.01 -8.30
C VAL A 136 0.82 8.04 -8.53
N SER A 137 1.00 8.95 -7.57
CA SER A 137 2.05 9.97 -7.58
C SER A 137 2.21 10.59 -6.19
N THR A 138 3.16 11.52 -6.04
CA THR A 138 3.26 12.38 -4.85
C THR A 138 2.01 13.22 -4.58
N ARG A 139 1.04 13.27 -5.50
CA ARG A 139 -0.19 14.06 -5.40
C ARG A 139 -1.46 13.22 -5.27
N SER A 140 -1.39 11.90 -5.42
CA SER A 140 -2.58 11.06 -5.40
C SER A 140 -2.29 9.65 -4.91
N LEU A 141 -3.09 9.21 -3.95
CA LEU A 141 -3.20 7.84 -3.50
C LEU A 141 -4.64 7.36 -3.76
N THR A 142 -4.78 6.21 -4.39
CA THR A 142 -6.08 5.54 -4.58
C THR A 142 -6.09 4.20 -3.87
N GLY A 143 -7.29 3.71 -3.55
CA GLY A 143 -7.41 2.36 -3.02
C GLY A 143 -8.80 1.99 -2.54
N ALA A 144 -8.87 0.83 -1.89
CA ALA A 144 -10.05 0.36 -1.17
C ALA A 144 -9.88 0.55 0.34
N GLY A 145 -10.98 0.65 1.06
CA GLY A 145 -11.00 0.76 2.51
C GLY A 145 -12.33 0.32 3.10
N GLN A 146 -12.40 0.38 4.43
CA GLN A 146 -13.59 0.01 5.18
C GLN A 146 -13.92 1.07 6.22
N VAL A 147 -15.19 1.44 6.32
CA VAL A 147 -15.70 2.38 7.32
C VAL A 147 -16.63 1.65 8.26
N ARG A 148 -16.46 1.87 9.57
CA ARG A 148 -17.35 1.33 10.59
C ARG A 148 -18.37 2.36 11.01
N SER A 149 -19.61 1.94 11.14
CA SER A 149 -20.68 2.66 11.82
C SER A 149 -21.33 1.72 12.83
N GLY A 150 -20.99 1.87 14.10
CA GLY A 150 -21.47 0.97 15.16
C GLY A 150 -20.82 -0.42 15.03
N SER A 151 -21.63 -1.45 14.78
CA SER A 151 -21.16 -2.82 14.53
C SER A 151 -20.94 -3.15 13.06
N ALA A 152 -21.45 -2.34 12.14
CA ALA A 152 -21.40 -2.61 10.70
C ALA A 152 -20.16 -2.01 10.05
N TRP A 153 -19.48 -2.81 9.23
CA TRP A 153 -18.42 -2.37 8.32
C TRP A 153 -18.98 -2.24 6.90
N ARG A 154 -18.58 -1.18 6.20
CA ARG A 154 -18.91 -0.97 4.79
C ARG A 154 -17.65 -0.72 4.00
N ASP A 155 -17.48 -1.46 2.93
CA ASP A 155 -16.39 -1.24 1.97
C ASP A 155 -16.63 0.03 1.15
N PHE A 156 -15.54 0.67 0.76
CA PHE A 156 -15.54 1.79 -0.16
C PHE A 156 -14.26 1.81 -0.98
N THR A 157 -14.28 2.54 -2.10
CA THR A 157 -13.07 2.96 -2.81
C THR A 157 -12.84 4.44 -2.58
N PHE A 158 -11.58 4.88 -2.64
CA PHE A 158 -11.24 6.27 -2.38
C PHE A 158 -10.15 6.80 -3.28
N THR A 159 -10.11 8.13 -3.35
CA THR A 159 -8.99 8.91 -3.85
C THR A 159 -8.64 9.94 -2.79
N CYS A 160 -7.38 9.93 -2.39
CA CYS A 160 -6.78 10.89 -1.47
C CYS A 160 -5.83 11.80 -2.26
N ALA A 161 -6.24 13.04 -2.45
CA ALA A 161 -5.42 14.07 -3.07
C ALA A 161 -4.39 14.58 -2.05
N LEU A 162 -3.12 14.57 -2.42
CA LEU A 162 -1.99 14.89 -1.55
C LEU A 162 -1.36 16.22 -1.95
N MET A 163 -0.86 16.95 -0.95
CA MET A 163 -0.13 18.19 -1.14
C MET A 163 1.37 17.97 -0.84
N PRO A 164 2.22 17.79 -1.87
CA PRO A 164 3.63 17.42 -1.69
C PRO A 164 4.47 18.52 -1.02
N SER A 165 4.04 19.78 -1.09
CA SER A 165 4.73 20.89 -0.43
C SER A 165 4.56 20.88 1.09
N SER A 166 3.47 20.31 1.61
CA SER A 166 3.14 20.37 3.05
C SER A 166 3.07 19.01 3.73
N GLY A 167 3.07 17.91 2.97
CA GLY A 167 2.90 16.56 3.53
C GLY A 167 1.48 16.32 4.08
N LYS A 168 0.49 17.10 3.60
CA LYS A 168 -0.92 17.03 4.03
C LYS A 168 -1.83 16.56 2.90
N VAL A 169 -3.10 16.35 3.23
CA VAL A 169 -4.18 16.04 2.28
C VAL A 169 -4.75 17.35 1.72
N ALA A 170 -4.85 17.43 0.39
CA ALA A 170 -5.58 18.49 -0.30
C ALA A 170 -7.09 18.20 -0.38
N GLY A 171 -7.46 16.92 -0.44
CA GLY A 171 -8.86 16.47 -0.42
C GLY A 171 -8.99 14.96 -0.32
N PHE A 172 -10.13 14.48 0.15
CA PHE A 172 -10.44 13.07 0.24
C PHE A 172 -11.84 12.81 -0.31
N THR A 173 -11.94 11.89 -1.26
CA THR A 173 -13.20 11.48 -1.86
C THR A 173 -13.34 9.97 -1.72
N ALA A 174 -14.52 9.50 -1.34
CA ALA A 174 -14.84 8.08 -1.23
C ALA A 174 -16.17 7.77 -1.91
N VAL A 175 -16.26 6.56 -2.45
CA VAL A 175 -17.44 5.97 -3.04
C VAL A 175 -17.73 4.67 -2.29
N LEU A 176 -18.83 4.66 -1.52
CA LEU A 176 -19.26 3.47 -0.78
C LEU A 176 -19.66 2.37 -1.77
N LYS A 177 -19.27 1.13 -1.47
CA LYS A 177 -19.83 -0.01 -2.17
C LYS A 177 -21.30 -0.21 -1.72
N PRO A 178 -22.16 -0.76 -2.60
CA PRO A 178 -23.50 -1.18 -2.23
C PRO A 178 -23.45 -2.13 -1.01
N ALA A 179 -24.42 -2.00 -0.11
CA ALA A 179 -24.58 -2.97 0.96
C ALA A 179 -25.09 -4.29 0.34
N THR A 180 -24.36 -5.37 0.57
CA THR A 180 -24.80 -6.74 0.23
C THR A 180 -25.68 -7.29 1.34
#